data_AF-A0A8B9ASG0-F1
#
_entry.id   AF-A0A8B9ASG0-F1
#
_cell.length_a   1.000
_cell.length_b   1.000
_cell.length_c   1.000
_cell.angle_alpha   90.00
_cell.angle_beta   90.00
_cell.angle_gamma   90.00
#
_symmetry.space_group_name_H-M   'P 1'
#
loop_
_entity.id
_entity.type
_entity.pdbx_description
1 polymer ?
#
loop_
_entity_poly.entity_id
_entity_poly.type
_entity_poly.pdbx_seq_one_letter_code
_entity_poly.pdbx_strand_id
1 'polypeptide(L)'
;MEGAQWDTLLPFFVAGFVSFAVFYLSNILWLRPEKIRNKLRSQGIKGPSPSLLYGNILDMRRIVKEEKETQKGGSRHVSASYTSALFPYFITWRKEYGPIFMYSTGSIQLLHVSHPDLVKEISLCKSLDLGRPSYMQKERGALFGRGILASNGAVWAHQRKIIAPEFFMDKVKHMVDLIVEATIPFLESWDSLLESEGGTREIVVDEDLRSFSADVISRASFGSSYAKGEEIFSRLRQLQKALSKSSILIGIPGLRFLPTKNNRNIWRLDREIRSLILNIANERREGSQGSSRKDLLQSIIDGASAIHAKPNTIDEFIIDNCKNIYFAGHETTAITATWCLMLLASHPEWQARARAEVLEVCQGRLPDADMLHGLKMRDSSPLSSSSASGTRGFSRHEAWRHLYSKRHHSISPDISPAP
;
A
#
# COMPACT_ATOMS: atom_id res chain seq x y z
N MET A 1 -27.00 23.58 51.64
CA MET A 1 -25.81 22.84 52.15
C MET A 1 -25.18 21.91 51.11
N GLU A 2 -25.78 21.69 49.93
CA GLU A 2 -25.20 20.79 48.91
C GLU A 2 -24.01 21.37 48.12
N GLY A 3 -23.90 22.70 47.97
CA GLY A 3 -22.80 23.33 47.20
C GLY A 3 -21.40 23.17 47.82
N ALA A 4 -21.29 23.31 49.15
CA ALA A 4 -20.00 23.28 49.87
C ALA A 4 -19.34 21.88 49.89
N GLN A 5 -20.12 20.83 49.64
CA GLN A 5 -19.63 19.45 49.60
C GLN A 5 -18.95 19.11 48.27
N TRP A 6 -19.37 19.76 47.17
CA TRP A 6 -18.73 19.60 45.87
C TRP A 6 -17.39 20.35 45.79
N ASP A 7 -17.28 21.52 46.41
CA ASP A 7 -16.04 22.31 46.44
C ASP A 7 -14.90 21.60 47.19
N THR A 8 -15.24 20.76 48.18
CA THR A 8 -14.26 19.96 48.94
C THR A 8 -13.91 18.63 48.28
N LEU A 9 -14.82 18.04 47.50
CA LEU A 9 -14.58 16.77 46.81
C LEU A 9 -13.96 16.93 45.41
N LEU A 10 -14.22 18.05 44.73
CA LEU A 10 -13.71 18.33 43.38
C LEU A 10 -12.17 18.22 43.28
N PRO A 11 -11.35 18.74 44.22
CA PRO A 11 -9.90 18.58 44.17
C PRO A 11 -9.43 17.12 44.23
N PHE A 12 -10.11 16.27 45.01
CA PHE A 12 -9.79 14.85 45.09
C PHE A 12 -10.16 14.11 43.81
N PHE A 13 -11.30 14.44 43.19
CA PHE A 13 -11.68 13.90 41.88
C PHE A 13 -10.70 14.32 40.79
N VAL A 14 -10.29 15.60 40.78
CA VAL A 14 -9.29 16.11 39.84
C VAL A 14 -7.94 15.44 40.05
N ALA A 15 -7.46 15.35 41.30
CA ALA A 15 -6.19 14.69 41.62
C ALA A 15 -6.22 13.19 41.27
N GLY A 16 -7.34 12.50 41.52
CA GLY A 16 -7.56 11.12 41.13
C GLY A 16 -7.54 10.95 39.61
N PHE A 17 -8.24 11.81 38.87
CA PHE A 17 -8.23 11.82 37.40
C PHE A 17 -6.84 12.08 36.82
N VAL A 18 -6.11 13.07 37.34
CA VAL A 18 -4.74 13.40 36.92
C VAL A 18 -3.80 12.22 37.20
N SER A 19 -3.87 11.62 38.39
CA SER A 19 -3.06 10.46 38.75
C SER A 19 -3.35 9.27 37.83
N PHE A 20 -4.62 9.00 37.55
CA PHE A 20 -5.03 7.97 36.61
C PHE A 20 -4.53 8.27 35.18
N ALA A 21 -4.66 9.51 34.71
CA ALA A 21 -4.20 9.93 33.40
C ALA A 21 -2.67 9.79 33.25
N VAL A 22 -1.90 10.21 34.26
CA VAL A 22 -0.44 10.06 34.29
C VAL A 22 -0.04 8.59 34.30
N PHE A 23 -0.69 7.76 35.12
CA PHE A 23 -0.44 6.32 35.14
C PHE A 23 -0.76 5.67 33.78
N TYR A 24 -1.92 6.00 33.20
CA TYR A 24 -2.37 5.50 31.91
C TYR A 24 -1.42 5.90 30.77
N LEU A 25 -1.01 7.17 30.72
CA LEU A 25 -0.06 7.67 29.73
C LEU A 25 1.32 7.04 29.91
N SER A 26 1.84 6.95 31.13
CA SER A 26 3.13 6.31 31.43
C SER A 26 3.12 4.83 31.03
N ASN A 27 2.01 4.14 31.28
CA ASN A 27 1.86 2.75 30.90
C ASN A 27 1.88 2.56 29.36
N ILE A 28 1.24 3.46 28.61
CA ILE A 28 1.14 3.35 27.15
C ILE A 28 2.40 3.85 26.44
N LEU A 29 2.98 4.96 26.90
CA LEU A 29 4.13 5.59 26.24
C LEU A 29 5.45 4.93 26.64
N TRP A 30 5.53 4.33 27.83
CA TRP A 30 6.79 3.77 28.35
C TRP A 30 6.71 2.28 28.71
N LEU A 31 5.88 1.91 29.70
CA LEU A 31 5.95 0.57 30.29
C LEU A 31 5.61 -0.55 29.29
N ARG A 32 4.52 -0.39 28.51
CA ARG A 32 4.12 -1.38 27.50
C ARG A 32 5.17 -1.51 26.39
N PRO A 33 5.62 -0.41 25.74
CA PRO A 33 6.73 -0.47 24.81
C PRO A 33 7.96 -1.18 25.38
N GLU A 34 8.44 -0.77 26.55
CA GLU A 34 9.66 -1.33 27.15
C GLU A 34 9.53 -2.83 27.48
N LYS A 35 8.36 -3.29 27.93
CA LYS A 35 8.09 -4.73 28.11
C LYS A 35 8.25 -5.52 26.80
N ILE A 36 7.71 -5.00 25.68
CA ILE A 36 7.85 -5.62 24.36
C ILE A 36 9.32 -5.63 23.93
N ARG A 37 10.02 -4.50 24.10
CA ARG A 37 11.44 -4.37 23.79
C ARG A 37 12.29 -5.36 24.57
N ASN A 38 12.07 -5.49 25.87
CA ASN A 38 12.83 -6.39 26.72
C ASN A 38 12.62 -7.86 26.35
N LYS A 39 11.40 -8.25 25.96
CA LYS A 39 11.11 -9.60 25.46
C LYS A 39 11.86 -9.92 24.15
N LEU A 40 12.05 -8.93 23.28
CA LEU A 40 12.80 -9.12 22.03
C LEU A 40 14.32 -9.08 22.28
N ARG A 41 14.79 -8.19 23.16
CA ARG A 41 16.20 -8.13 23.59
C ARG A 41 16.65 -9.41 24.26
N SER A 42 15.81 -10.04 25.08
CA SER A 42 16.12 -11.35 25.70
C SER A 42 16.23 -12.48 24.67
N GLN A 43 15.71 -12.30 23.46
CA GLN A 43 15.89 -13.21 22.32
C GLN A 43 17.06 -12.81 21.42
N GLY A 44 17.90 -11.84 21.84
CA GLY A 44 19.04 -11.35 21.08
C GLY A 44 18.73 -10.27 20.03
N ILE A 45 17.47 -9.88 19.87
CA ILE A 45 17.08 -8.85 18.89
C ILE A 45 17.33 -7.46 19.48
N LYS A 46 18.31 -6.74 18.90
CA LYS A 46 18.71 -5.39 19.29
C LYS A 46 18.20 -4.35 18.29
N GLY A 47 18.48 -3.08 18.55
CA GLY A 47 18.15 -1.97 17.67
C GLY A 47 18.39 -0.61 18.33
N PRO A 48 18.17 0.49 17.60
CA PRO A 48 18.42 1.84 18.09
C PRO A 48 17.57 2.18 19.31
N SER A 49 18.16 2.89 20.27
CA SER A 49 17.48 3.34 21.50
C SER A 49 16.40 4.37 21.18
N PRO A 50 15.12 4.14 21.52
CA PRO A 50 14.04 5.05 21.18
C PRO A 50 13.92 6.22 22.18
N SER A 51 13.56 7.40 21.69
CA SER A 51 13.09 8.51 22.53
C SER A 51 11.67 8.24 23.06
N LEU A 52 11.34 8.82 24.23
CA LEU A 52 10.07 8.57 24.94
C LEU A 52 8.83 8.87 24.07
N LEU A 53 8.77 10.03 23.41
CA LEU A 53 7.59 10.47 22.65
C LEU A 53 7.68 10.19 21.16
N TYR A 54 8.87 10.27 20.56
CA TYR A 54 9.03 10.19 19.10
C TYR A 54 9.61 8.85 18.63
N GLY A 55 9.99 7.97 19.55
CA GLY A 55 10.73 6.76 19.18
C GLY A 55 12.03 7.11 18.47
N ASN A 56 12.27 6.52 17.30
CA ASN A 56 13.43 6.77 16.46
C ASN A 56 13.15 7.75 15.30
N ILE A 57 12.01 8.46 15.28
CA ILE A 57 11.67 9.39 14.18
C ILE A 57 12.74 10.49 14.02
N LEU A 58 13.31 10.97 15.12
CA LEU A 58 14.36 11.99 15.08
C LEU A 58 15.65 11.43 14.45
N ASP A 59 16.04 10.21 14.78
CA ASP A 59 17.19 9.52 14.17
C ASP A 59 16.97 9.30 12.67
N MET A 60 15.77 8.84 12.28
CA MET A 60 15.41 8.67 10.87
C MET A 60 15.57 9.97 10.09
N ARG A 61 15.07 11.09 10.64
CA ARG A 61 15.19 12.41 10.00
C ARG A 61 16.63 12.88 9.90
N ARG A 62 17.41 12.66 10.95
CA ARG A 62 18.84 13.00 10.98
C ARG A 62 19.60 12.23 9.90
N ILE A 63 19.45 10.90 9.85
CA ILE A 63 20.12 10.05 8.86
C ILE A 63 19.70 10.43 7.42
N VAL A 64 18.41 10.70 7.18
CA VAL A 64 17.92 11.15 5.86
C VAL A 64 18.53 12.50 5.48
N LYS A 65 18.72 13.42 6.44
CA LYS A 65 19.34 14.72 6.18
C LYS A 65 20.83 14.56 5.85
N GLU A 66 21.56 13.79 6.64
CA GLU A 66 22.98 13.48 6.43
C GLU A 66 23.21 12.86 5.03
N GLU A 67 22.43 11.84 4.66
CA GLU A 67 22.53 11.19 3.35
C GLU A 67 22.26 12.16 2.18
N LYS A 68 21.25 13.03 2.32
CA LYS A 68 20.94 14.06 1.31
C LYS A 68 22.08 15.07 1.16
N GLU A 69 22.79 15.39 2.24
CA GLU A 69 23.94 16.29 2.20
C GLU A 69 25.12 15.60 1.50
N THR A 70 25.37 14.32 1.74
CA THR A 70 26.39 13.53 1.05
C THR A 70 26.11 13.38 -0.44
N GLN A 71 24.85 13.19 -0.84
CA GLN A 71 24.48 12.99 -2.25
C GLN A 71 24.46 14.28 -3.09
N LYS A 72 24.49 15.47 -2.49
CA LYS A 72 24.54 16.75 -3.23
C LYS A 72 25.81 16.92 -4.08
N GLY A 73 26.86 16.13 -3.85
CA GLY A 73 28.11 16.16 -4.61
C GLY A 73 28.24 15.10 -5.73
N GLY A 74 27.25 14.23 -5.93
CA GLY A 74 27.33 13.12 -6.90
C GLY A 74 26.38 13.28 -8.10
N SER A 75 26.74 12.71 -9.25
CA SER A 75 25.85 12.58 -10.41
C SER A 75 24.54 11.89 -10.01
N ARG A 76 23.39 12.46 -10.42
CA ARG A 76 22.04 11.88 -10.22
C ARG A 76 21.86 10.64 -11.11
N HIS A 77 22.63 9.60 -10.87
CA HIS A 77 22.32 8.30 -11.44
C HIS A 77 21.11 7.75 -10.68
N VAL A 78 20.04 7.40 -11.39
CA VAL A 78 18.93 6.64 -10.81
C VAL A 78 19.49 5.27 -10.43
N SER A 79 19.95 5.15 -9.18
CA SER A 79 20.40 3.89 -8.62
C SER A 79 19.19 2.99 -8.45
N ALA A 80 19.29 1.74 -8.91
CA ALA A 80 18.27 0.71 -8.69
C ALA A 80 17.95 0.49 -7.19
N SER A 81 18.83 0.93 -6.28
CA SER A 81 18.60 0.88 -4.83
C SER A 81 17.86 2.12 -4.33
N TYR A 82 16.56 2.22 -4.63
CA TYR A 82 15.70 3.27 -4.05
C TYR A 82 15.69 3.25 -2.52
N THR A 83 15.98 2.09 -1.91
CA THR A 83 15.93 1.92 -0.45
C THR A 83 16.99 2.78 0.26
N SER A 84 18.19 2.90 -0.31
CA SER A 84 19.23 3.77 0.27
C SER A 84 18.88 5.25 0.13
N ALA A 85 18.20 5.64 -0.94
CA ALA A 85 17.79 7.03 -1.15
C ALA A 85 16.59 7.44 -0.27
N LEU A 86 15.58 6.58 -0.15
CA LEU A 86 14.33 6.89 0.57
C LEU A 86 14.39 6.50 2.05
N PHE A 87 15.08 5.42 2.38
CA PHE A 87 15.12 4.83 3.71
C PHE A 87 16.55 4.50 4.17
N PRO A 88 17.49 5.47 4.13
CA PRO A 88 18.90 5.24 4.47
C PRO A 88 19.09 4.67 5.88
N TYR A 89 18.21 5.03 6.83
CA TYR A 89 18.22 4.52 8.19
C TYR A 89 18.04 2.99 8.28
N PHE A 90 17.29 2.35 7.37
CA PHE A 90 17.21 0.89 7.35
C PHE A 90 18.54 0.25 6.92
N ILE A 91 19.28 0.90 6.01
CA ILE A 91 20.59 0.43 5.59
C ILE A 91 21.60 0.60 6.73
N THR A 92 21.61 1.76 7.38
CA THR A 92 22.49 2.05 8.54
C THR A 92 22.25 1.04 9.67
N TRP A 93 20.99 0.88 10.10
CA TRP A 93 20.66 -0.03 11.19
C TRP A 93 20.85 -1.51 10.82
N ARG A 94 20.67 -1.89 9.56
CA ARG A 94 21.00 -3.25 9.12
C ARG A 94 22.49 -3.55 9.24
N LYS A 95 23.36 -2.58 8.93
CA LYS A 95 24.82 -2.73 9.09
C LYS A 95 25.21 -2.85 10.55
N GLU A 96 24.54 -2.13 11.44
CA GLU A 96 24.86 -2.08 12.87
C GLU A 96 24.26 -3.25 13.67
N TYR A 97 23.01 -3.60 13.42
CA TYR A 97 22.24 -4.56 14.22
C TYR A 97 21.93 -5.87 13.48
N GLY A 98 22.30 -5.98 12.21
CA GLY A 98 22.04 -7.16 11.38
C GLY A 98 20.69 -7.14 10.66
N PRO A 99 20.29 -8.26 10.03
CA PRO A 99 19.11 -8.33 9.15
C PRO A 99 17.77 -8.28 9.91
N ILE A 100 17.78 -8.45 11.23
CA ILE A 100 16.62 -8.40 12.12
C ILE A 100 16.94 -7.43 13.24
N PHE A 101 16.18 -6.34 13.32
CA PHE A 101 16.36 -5.35 14.37
C PHE A 101 15.02 -4.68 14.69
N MET A 102 14.94 -4.09 15.88
CA MET A 102 13.74 -3.41 16.35
C MET A 102 13.93 -1.90 16.39
N TYR A 103 12.87 -1.15 16.10
CA TYR A 103 12.87 0.31 16.23
C TYR A 103 11.46 0.78 16.61
N SER A 104 11.26 2.06 16.87
CA SER A 104 9.92 2.58 17.17
C SER A 104 9.60 3.88 16.45
N THR A 105 8.31 4.10 16.21
CA THR A 105 7.75 5.36 15.74
C THR A 105 6.70 5.81 16.74
N GLY A 106 7.04 6.80 17.55
CA GLY A 106 6.29 7.10 18.78
C GLY A 106 6.26 5.90 19.71
N SER A 107 5.07 5.57 20.23
CA SER A 107 4.86 4.42 21.12
C SER A 107 4.80 3.07 20.38
N ILE A 108 4.68 3.06 19.05
CA ILE A 108 4.57 1.84 18.24
C ILE A 108 5.94 1.18 18.09
N GLN A 109 6.05 -0.07 18.53
CA GLN A 109 7.26 -0.89 18.34
C GLN A 109 7.17 -1.66 17.02
N LEU A 110 8.24 -1.62 16.24
CA LEU A 110 8.34 -2.20 14.91
C LEU A 110 9.52 -3.16 14.86
N LEU A 111 9.31 -4.33 14.28
CA LEU A 111 10.35 -5.29 13.99
C LEU A 111 10.68 -5.22 12.49
N HIS A 112 11.90 -4.83 12.16
CA HIS A 112 12.41 -4.94 10.80
C HIS A 112 12.93 -6.35 10.58
N VAL A 113 12.49 -6.98 9.49
CA VAL A 113 12.96 -8.30 9.06
C VAL A 113 13.37 -8.21 7.60
N SER A 114 14.65 -8.46 7.33
CA SER A 114 15.20 -8.50 5.97
C SER A 114 15.87 -9.83 5.62
N HIS A 115 15.76 -10.83 6.50
CA HIS A 115 16.21 -12.19 6.24
C HIS A 115 15.22 -12.90 5.29
N PRO A 116 15.63 -13.33 4.07
CA PRO A 116 14.70 -13.83 3.06
C PRO A 116 13.82 -14.99 3.52
N ASP A 117 14.40 -15.98 4.20
CA ASP A 117 13.66 -17.16 4.67
C ASP A 117 12.58 -16.80 5.70
N LEU A 118 12.90 -15.89 6.63
CA LEU A 118 11.95 -15.44 7.64
C LEU A 118 10.86 -14.53 7.03
N VAL A 119 11.21 -13.69 6.06
CA VAL A 119 10.21 -12.90 5.30
C VAL A 119 9.25 -13.84 4.57
N LYS A 120 9.77 -14.92 3.96
CA LYS A 120 8.96 -15.95 3.31
C LYS A 120 8.05 -16.64 4.31
N GLU A 121 8.57 -17.04 5.46
CA GLU A 121 7.79 -17.68 6.53
C GLU A 121 6.66 -16.76 7.05
N ILE A 122 6.96 -15.50 7.37
CA ILE A 122 5.99 -14.50 7.79
C ILE A 122 4.91 -14.29 6.72
N SER A 123 5.31 -14.24 5.44
CA SER A 123 4.40 -14.00 4.32
C SER A 123 3.49 -15.19 4.01
N LEU A 124 3.93 -16.40 4.34
CA LEU A 124 3.16 -17.65 4.14
C LEU A 124 2.38 -18.08 5.38
N CYS A 125 2.57 -17.39 6.50
CA CYS A 125 1.86 -17.68 7.75
C CYS A 125 0.35 -17.54 7.56
N LYS A 126 -0.38 -18.62 7.89
CA LYS A 126 -1.84 -18.69 7.79
C LYS A 126 -2.55 -18.42 9.12
N SER A 127 -1.80 -18.11 10.18
CA SER A 127 -2.39 -17.81 11.48
C SER A 127 -3.27 -16.57 11.39
N LEU A 128 -4.48 -16.68 11.94
CA LEU A 128 -5.42 -15.57 12.06
C LEU A 128 -4.96 -14.52 13.08
N ASP A 129 -3.99 -14.85 13.93
CA ASP A 129 -3.41 -13.97 14.94
C ASP A 129 -2.28 -13.09 14.36
N LEU A 130 -1.61 -13.57 13.30
CA LEU A 130 -0.59 -12.79 12.61
C LEU A 130 -1.23 -12.00 11.48
N GLY A 131 -1.57 -10.74 11.76
CA GLY A 131 -2.33 -9.91 10.84
C GLY A 131 -1.86 -8.46 10.74
N ARG A 132 -2.78 -7.59 10.39
CA ARG A 132 -2.62 -6.15 10.27
C ARG A 132 -2.39 -5.52 11.65
N PRO A 133 -1.40 -4.62 11.79
CA PRO A 133 -1.19 -3.89 13.03
C PRO A 133 -2.45 -3.12 13.45
N SER A 134 -2.70 -3.03 14.75
CA SER A 134 -3.89 -2.34 15.26
C SER A 134 -3.99 -0.87 14.83
N TYR A 135 -2.85 -0.25 14.46
CA TYR A 135 -2.85 1.14 14.02
C TYR A 135 -3.53 1.36 12.67
N MET A 136 -3.66 0.30 11.86
CA MET A 136 -4.38 0.36 10.59
C MET A 136 -5.88 0.61 10.82
N GLN A 137 -6.48 -0.02 11.84
CA GLN A 137 -7.89 0.24 12.21
C GLN A 137 -8.06 1.47 13.11
N LYS A 138 -7.11 1.74 14.01
CA LYS A 138 -7.24 2.82 14.99
C LYS A 138 -6.84 4.17 14.40
N GLU A 139 -5.56 4.40 14.18
CA GLU A 139 -5.02 5.68 13.72
C GLU A 139 -5.36 5.96 12.25
N ARG A 140 -5.48 4.91 11.43
CA ARG A 140 -5.90 5.01 10.02
C ARG A 140 -7.35 4.60 9.77
N GLY A 141 -8.17 4.53 10.83
CA GLY A 141 -9.59 4.14 10.73
C GLY A 141 -10.41 5.03 9.80
N ALA A 142 -10.11 6.32 9.72
CA ALA A 142 -10.76 7.22 8.75
C ALA A 142 -10.49 6.79 7.28
N LEU A 143 -9.39 6.08 6.99
CA LEU A 143 -9.09 5.61 5.64
C LEU A 143 -9.59 4.18 5.39
N PHE A 144 -9.37 3.28 6.35
CA PHE A 144 -9.58 1.83 6.14
C PHE A 144 -10.76 1.24 6.90
N GLY A 145 -11.24 1.94 7.94
CA GLY A 145 -12.23 1.42 8.88
C GLY A 145 -11.89 0.03 9.39
N ARG A 146 -12.89 -0.86 9.37
CA ARG A 146 -12.78 -2.31 9.58
C ARG A 146 -12.83 -3.09 8.27
N GLY A 147 -12.46 -2.50 7.14
CA GLY A 147 -12.48 -3.22 5.88
C GLY A 147 -11.24 -4.11 5.68
N ILE A 148 -11.21 -4.80 4.55
CA ILE A 148 -10.31 -5.93 4.29
C ILE A 148 -8.80 -5.64 4.46
N LEU A 149 -8.35 -4.39 4.24
CA LEU A 149 -6.93 -4.04 4.38
C LEU A 149 -6.48 -3.82 5.83
N ALA A 150 -7.42 -3.63 6.76
CA ALA A 150 -7.12 -3.36 8.17
C ALA A 150 -7.63 -4.44 9.13
N SER A 151 -8.54 -5.32 8.68
CA SER A 151 -9.11 -6.39 9.49
C SER A 151 -8.22 -7.61 9.68
N ASN A 152 -8.51 -8.36 10.77
CA ASN A 152 -7.84 -9.61 11.16
C ASN A 152 -8.87 -10.68 11.54
N GLY A 153 -8.41 -11.91 11.74
CA GLY A 153 -9.21 -12.99 12.29
C GLY A 153 -10.43 -13.35 11.46
N ALA A 154 -11.51 -13.74 12.13
CA ALA A 154 -12.76 -14.15 11.51
C ALA A 154 -13.40 -13.03 10.65
N VAL A 155 -13.26 -11.77 11.07
CA VAL A 155 -13.79 -10.60 10.31
C VAL A 155 -13.10 -10.50 8.95
N TRP A 156 -11.77 -10.57 8.93
CA TRP A 156 -11.01 -10.59 7.68
C TRP A 156 -11.34 -11.82 6.83
N ALA A 157 -11.42 -13.01 7.43
CA ALA A 157 -11.72 -14.24 6.71
C ALA A 157 -13.09 -14.17 6.01
N HIS A 158 -14.11 -13.62 6.69
CA HIS A 158 -15.43 -13.39 6.12
C HIS A 158 -15.38 -12.39 4.95
N GLN A 159 -14.75 -11.22 5.13
CA GLN A 159 -14.56 -10.23 4.06
C GLN A 159 -13.82 -10.81 2.86
N ARG A 160 -12.77 -11.60 3.10
CA ARG A 160 -11.97 -12.25 2.06
C ARG A 160 -12.78 -13.28 1.29
N LYS A 161 -13.65 -14.04 1.95
CA LYS A 161 -14.56 -15.01 1.31
C LYS A 161 -15.52 -14.35 0.32
N ILE A 162 -15.95 -13.12 0.61
CA ILE A 162 -16.85 -12.33 -0.25
C ILE A 162 -16.07 -11.68 -1.40
N ILE A 163 -14.93 -11.05 -1.10
CA ILE A 163 -14.21 -10.19 -2.06
C ILE A 163 -13.30 -10.99 -2.99
N ALA A 164 -12.65 -12.06 -2.52
CA ALA A 164 -11.64 -12.78 -3.32
C ALA A 164 -12.18 -13.42 -4.61
N PRO A 165 -13.39 -14.02 -4.64
CA PRO A 165 -13.94 -14.62 -5.86
C PRO A 165 -14.06 -13.66 -7.04
N GLU A 166 -14.30 -12.37 -6.78
CA GLU A 166 -14.40 -11.34 -7.82
C GLU A 166 -13.07 -11.05 -8.53
N PHE A 167 -11.96 -11.60 -8.01
CA PHE A 167 -10.62 -11.51 -8.59
C PHE A 167 -10.08 -12.87 -9.08
N PHE A 168 -10.95 -13.88 -9.23
CA PHE A 168 -10.56 -15.16 -9.84
C PHE A 168 -10.44 -15.02 -11.36
N MET A 169 -9.67 -15.92 -11.98
CA MET A 169 -9.27 -15.76 -13.38
C MET A 169 -10.46 -15.67 -14.34
N ASP A 170 -11.53 -16.42 -14.10
CA ASP A 170 -12.77 -16.34 -14.87
C ASP A 170 -13.35 -14.92 -14.87
N LYS A 171 -13.36 -14.24 -13.71
CA LYS A 171 -13.81 -12.85 -13.60
C LYS A 171 -12.81 -11.86 -14.21
N VAL A 172 -11.52 -12.06 -13.95
CA VAL A 172 -10.45 -11.19 -14.46
C VAL A 172 -10.41 -11.19 -15.99
N LYS A 173 -10.66 -12.31 -16.65
CA LYS A 173 -10.75 -12.36 -18.13
C LYS A 173 -11.78 -11.37 -18.66
N HIS A 174 -12.96 -11.27 -18.04
CA HIS A 174 -14.00 -10.31 -18.43
C HIS A 174 -13.64 -8.84 -18.10
N MET A 175 -12.69 -8.62 -17.18
CA MET A 175 -12.21 -7.26 -16.89
C MET A 175 -11.28 -6.72 -17.97
N VAL A 176 -10.65 -7.60 -18.78
CA VAL A 176 -9.74 -7.17 -19.87
C VAL A 176 -10.47 -6.28 -20.86
N ASP A 177 -11.69 -6.64 -21.27
CA ASP A 177 -12.50 -5.85 -22.18
C ASP A 177 -12.77 -4.45 -21.62
N LEU A 178 -13.08 -4.35 -20.31
CA LEU A 178 -13.29 -3.06 -19.63
C LEU A 178 -12.02 -2.22 -19.55
N ILE A 179 -10.85 -2.88 -19.40
CA ILE A 179 -9.55 -2.21 -19.39
C ILE A 179 -9.26 -1.65 -20.78
N VAL A 180 -9.51 -2.43 -21.84
CA VAL A 180 -9.35 -1.99 -23.23
C VAL A 180 -10.28 -0.82 -23.54
N GLU A 181 -11.56 -0.93 -23.18
CA GLU A 181 -12.55 0.15 -23.34
C GLU A 181 -12.15 1.44 -22.61
N ALA A 182 -11.52 1.35 -21.43
CA ALA A 182 -11.00 2.51 -20.71
C ALA A 182 -9.69 3.06 -21.35
N THR A 183 -8.93 2.22 -22.04
CA THR A 183 -7.64 2.59 -22.66
C THR A 183 -7.83 3.39 -23.94
N ILE A 184 -8.87 3.09 -24.73
CA ILE A 184 -9.16 3.75 -26.01
C ILE A 184 -9.25 5.29 -25.87
N PRO A 185 -10.14 5.87 -25.05
CA PRO A 185 -10.26 7.33 -24.94
C PRO A 185 -9.01 7.98 -24.34
N PHE A 186 -8.26 7.25 -23.50
CA PHE A 186 -6.99 7.70 -22.96
C PHE A 186 -5.93 7.83 -24.07
N LEU A 187 -5.81 6.85 -24.96
CA LEU A 187 -4.89 6.91 -26.10
C LEU A 187 -5.31 7.96 -27.13
N GLU A 188 -6.60 8.06 -27.45
CA GLU A 188 -7.15 9.10 -28.34
C GLU A 188 -6.83 10.52 -27.85
N SER A 189 -6.86 10.73 -26.52
CA SER A 189 -6.44 11.99 -25.92
C SER A 189 -4.95 12.28 -26.15
N TRP A 190 -4.09 11.26 -26.09
CA TRP A 190 -2.66 11.44 -26.36
C TRP A 190 -2.37 11.64 -27.84
N ASP A 191 -3.04 10.91 -28.73
CA ASP A 191 -2.92 11.07 -30.18
C ASP A 191 -3.32 12.48 -30.61
N SER A 192 -4.44 12.99 -30.08
CA SER A 192 -4.90 14.37 -30.34
C SER A 192 -3.87 15.43 -29.93
N LEU A 193 -3.14 15.19 -28.82
CA LEU A 193 -2.08 16.09 -28.34
C LEU A 193 -0.82 16.04 -29.21
N LEU A 194 -0.57 14.91 -29.89
CA LEU A 194 0.57 14.72 -30.79
C LEU A 194 0.30 15.33 -32.17
N GLU A 195 -0.91 15.17 -32.69
CA GLU A 195 -1.33 15.73 -33.98
C GLU A 195 -1.29 17.26 -33.98
N SER A 196 -1.61 17.91 -32.85
CA SER A 196 -1.62 19.37 -32.76
C SER A 196 -0.24 20.04 -32.87
N GLU A 197 0.86 19.30 -32.63
CA GLU A 197 2.21 19.85 -32.50
C GLU A 197 3.24 19.22 -33.46
N GLY A 198 2.79 18.54 -34.52
CA GLY A 198 3.70 18.03 -35.57
C GLY A 198 4.41 16.71 -35.24
N GLY A 199 3.82 15.86 -34.38
CA GLY A 199 4.19 14.45 -34.24
C GLY A 199 5.20 14.11 -33.14
N THR A 200 5.67 15.06 -32.35
CA THR A 200 6.47 14.80 -31.14
C THR A 200 6.16 15.81 -30.05
N ARG A 201 5.95 15.34 -28.83
CA ARG A 201 5.59 16.17 -27.68
C ARG A 201 6.14 15.62 -26.38
N GLU A 202 6.56 16.52 -25.49
CA GLU A 202 6.85 16.19 -24.09
C GLU A 202 5.55 16.24 -23.28
N ILE A 203 5.23 15.15 -22.58
CA ILE A 203 4.01 15.03 -21.76
C ILE A 203 4.34 14.54 -20.35
N VAL A 204 3.56 15.01 -19.38
CA VAL A 204 3.61 14.58 -17.99
C VAL A 204 2.50 13.55 -17.78
N VAL A 205 2.87 12.28 -17.58
CA VAL A 205 1.92 11.15 -17.67
C VAL A 205 1.27 10.74 -16.34
N ASP A 206 1.66 11.30 -15.19
CA ASP A 206 1.27 10.76 -13.89
C ASP A 206 -0.21 11.00 -13.55
N GLU A 207 -0.77 12.18 -13.87
CA GLU A 207 -2.20 12.45 -13.70
C GLU A 207 -3.06 11.69 -14.71
N ASP A 208 -2.60 11.54 -15.96
CA ASP A 208 -3.33 10.78 -16.98
C ASP A 208 -3.44 9.30 -16.60
N LEU A 209 -2.34 8.69 -16.12
CA LEU A 209 -2.33 7.30 -15.66
C LEU A 209 -3.13 7.09 -14.38
N ARG A 210 -3.20 8.10 -13.50
CA ARG A 210 -4.09 8.07 -12.33
C ARG A 210 -5.55 8.06 -12.76
N SER A 211 -5.92 8.94 -13.70
CA SER A 211 -7.28 9.04 -14.23
C SER A 211 -7.67 7.74 -14.94
N PHE A 212 -6.79 7.21 -15.79
CA PHE A 212 -6.96 5.92 -16.46
C PHE A 212 -7.16 4.77 -15.45
N SER A 213 -6.28 4.64 -14.45
CA SER A 213 -6.41 3.57 -13.46
C SER A 213 -7.67 3.69 -12.61
N ALA A 214 -8.12 4.92 -12.34
CA ALA A 214 -9.35 5.20 -11.62
C ALA A 214 -10.60 4.88 -12.47
N ASP A 215 -10.57 5.09 -13.80
CA ASP A 215 -11.65 4.64 -14.70
C ASP A 215 -11.72 3.12 -14.74
N VAL A 216 -10.58 2.45 -14.93
CA VAL A 216 -10.48 0.98 -14.95
C VAL A 216 -11.11 0.36 -13.70
N ILE A 217 -10.72 0.81 -12.49
CA ILE A 217 -11.27 0.22 -11.26
C ILE A 217 -12.74 0.58 -11.06
N SER A 218 -13.20 1.75 -11.52
CA SER A 218 -14.62 2.16 -11.45
C SER A 218 -15.49 1.24 -12.32
N ARG A 219 -15.05 0.96 -13.55
CA ARG A 219 -15.75 0.04 -14.46
C ARG A 219 -15.70 -1.41 -13.97
N ALA A 220 -14.50 -1.88 -13.61
CA ALA A 220 -14.28 -3.29 -13.27
C ALA A 220 -14.89 -3.69 -11.93
N SER A 221 -14.83 -2.81 -10.91
CA SER A 221 -15.28 -3.14 -9.55
C SER A 221 -16.65 -2.59 -9.19
N PHE A 222 -17.05 -1.45 -9.74
CA PHE A 222 -18.27 -0.74 -9.31
C PHE A 222 -19.34 -0.65 -10.40
N GLY A 223 -19.04 -1.10 -11.62
CA GLY A 223 -19.95 -1.04 -12.76
C GLY A 223 -20.43 0.37 -13.08
N SER A 224 -19.66 1.39 -12.68
CA SER A 224 -20.03 2.80 -12.79
C SER A 224 -19.07 3.54 -13.74
N SER A 225 -19.52 4.68 -14.26
CA SER A 225 -18.65 5.59 -15.00
C SER A 225 -17.65 6.26 -14.06
N TYR A 226 -16.44 6.55 -14.58
CA TYR A 226 -15.37 7.29 -13.90
C TYR A 226 -15.87 8.49 -13.09
N ALA A 227 -16.80 9.27 -13.65
CA ALA A 227 -17.32 10.51 -13.04
C ALA A 227 -17.86 10.32 -11.61
N LYS A 228 -18.50 9.17 -11.31
CA LYS A 228 -19.01 8.89 -9.95
C LYS A 228 -17.89 8.51 -8.98
N GLY A 229 -16.83 7.86 -9.46
CA GLY A 229 -15.67 7.45 -8.68
C GLY A 229 -14.66 8.58 -8.44
N GLU A 230 -14.55 9.52 -9.38
CA GLU A 230 -13.59 10.62 -9.37
C GLU A 230 -13.59 11.43 -8.06
N GLU A 231 -14.78 11.79 -7.57
CA GLU A 231 -14.89 12.53 -6.32
C GLU A 231 -14.37 11.70 -5.13
N ILE A 232 -14.67 10.40 -5.10
CA ILE A 232 -14.18 9.48 -4.06
C ILE A 232 -12.65 9.41 -4.08
N PHE A 233 -12.03 9.23 -5.25
CA PHE A 233 -10.56 9.18 -5.39
C PHE A 233 -9.91 10.48 -4.92
N SER A 234 -10.46 11.62 -5.35
CA SER A 234 -9.97 12.95 -4.95
C SER A 234 -10.02 13.14 -3.43
N ARG A 235 -11.14 12.79 -2.79
CA ARG A 235 -11.29 12.90 -1.33
C ARG A 235 -10.38 11.91 -0.59
N LEU A 236 -10.24 10.67 -1.08
CA LEU A 236 -9.31 9.68 -0.52
C LEU A 236 -7.85 10.17 -0.56
N ARG A 237 -7.42 10.79 -1.67
CA ARG A 237 -6.08 11.38 -1.81
C ARG A 237 -5.87 12.52 -0.81
N GLN A 238 -6.84 13.42 -0.69
CA GLN A 238 -6.80 14.51 0.30
C GLN A 238 -6.73 13.96 1.74
N LEU A 239 -7.47 12.88 2.02
CA LEU A 239 -7.48 12.21 3.30
C LEU A 239 -6.13 11.55 3.61
N GLN A 240 -5.54 10.83 2.65
CA GLN A 240 -4.19 10.27 2.76
C GLN A 240 -3.15 11.36 3.07
N LYS A 241 -3.22 12.50 2.36
CA LYS A 241 -2.34 13.65 2.61
C LYS A 241 -2.53 14.21 4.02
N ALA A 242 -3.76 14.38 4.48
CA ALA A 242 -4.06 14.86 5.83
C ALA A 242 -3.56 13.91 6.94
N LEU A 243 -3.69 12.60 6.72
CA LEU A 243 -3.19 11.56 7.63
C LEU A 243 -1.66 11.52 7.68
N SER A 244 -0.98 11.71 6.54
CA SER A 244 0.49 11.72 6.48
C SER A 244 1.13 12.83 7.33
N LYS A 245 0.47 13.99 7.44
CA LYS A 245 0.91 15.13 8.27
C LYS A 245 0.83 14.83 9.77
N SER A 246 -0.03 13.89 10.18
CA SER A 246 -0.23 13.49 11.58
C SER A 246 0.80 12.45 12.07
N SER A 247 1.73 12.02 11.20
CA SER A 247 2.61 10.86 11.43
C SER A 247 3.53 10.95 12.66
N ILE A 248 3.76 12.15 13.18
CA ILE A 248 4.72 12.40 14.27
C ILE A 248 4.18 11.98 15.64
N LEU A 249 2.85 11.97 15.82
CA LEU A 249 2.19 11.70 17.11
C LEU A 249 1.37 10.40 17.05
N ILE A 250 1.72 9.49 16.14
CA ILE A 250 1.09 8.18 16.01
C ILE A 250 1.27 7.40 17.32
N GLY A 251 0.19 6.81 17.82
CA GLY A 251 0.19 5.96 19.01
C GLY A 251 -0.04 6.69 20.34
N ILE A 252 -0.28 8.00 20.34
CA ILE A 252 -0.75 8.73 21.52
C ILE A 252 -2.28 8.66 21.57
N PRO A 253 -2.87 8.00 22.59
CA PRO A 253 -4.33 7.91 22.73
C PRO A 253 -4.96 9.30 22.87
N GLY A 254 -6.16 9.47 22.31
CA GLY A 254 -6.94 10.71 22.51
C GLY A 254 -6.69 11.81 21.46
N LEU A 255 -5.47 11.96 20.94
CA LEU A 255 -5.13 13.08 20.04
C LEU A 255 -5.99 13.14 18.77
N ARG A 256 -6.41 11.99 18.24
CA ARG A 256 -7.29 11.91 17.06
C ARG A 256 -8.69 12.47 17.28
N PHE A 257 -9.11 12.63 18.54
CA PHE A 257 -10.43 13.15 18.92
C PHE A 257 -10.40 14.64 19.25
N LEU A 258 -9.21 15.25 19.36
CA LEU A 258 -9.09 16.68 19.58
C LEU A 258 -9.51 17.45 18.31
N PRO A 259 -10.28 18.53 18.43
CA PRO A 259 -10.84 19.26 17.29
C PRO A 259 -9.82 20.19 16.62
N THR A 260 -8.61 19.69 16.32
CA THR A 260 -7.58 20.42 15.58
C THR A 260 -8.00 20.68 14.14
N LYS A 261 -7.42 21.68 13.46
CA LYS A 261 -7.70 21.99 12.05
C LYS A 261 -7.52 20.75 11.15
N ASN A 262 -6.48 19.95 11.39
CA ASN A 262 -6.22 18.74 10.61
C ASN A 262 -7.24 17.64 10.91
N ASN A 263 -7.59 17.40 12.18
CA ASN A 263 -8.57 16.38 12.55
C ASN A 263 -9.98 16.72 12.05
N ARG A 264 -10.39 17.99 12.13
CA ARG A 264 -11.66 18.46 11.54
C ARG A 264 -11.70 18.20 10.03
N ASN A 265 -10.60 18.46 9.33
CA ASN A 265 -10.51 18.16 7.90
C ASN A 265 -10.58 16.65 7.62
N ILE A 266 -9.92 15.81 8.43
CA ILE A 266 -10.02 14.34 8.34
C ILE A 266 -11.46 13.87 8.54
N TRP A 267 -12.16 14.38 9.56
CA TRP A 267 -13.56 14.00 9.83
C TRP A 267 -14.50 14.45 8.71
N ARG A 268 -14.29 15.66 8.16
CA ARG A 268 -15.05 16.15 7.01
C ARG A 268 -14.87 15.23 5.80
N LEU A 269 -13.63 14.94 5.43
CA LEU A 269 -13.31 14.07 4.29
C LEU A 269 -13.87 12.64 4.47
N ASP A 270 -13.74 12.06 5.67
CA ASP A 270 -14.31 10.75 5.97
C ASP A 270 -15.84 10.73 5.79
N ARG A 271 -16.55 11.76 6.29
CA ARG A 271 -18.00 11.89 6.11
C ARG A 271 -18.40 12.04 4.65
N GLU A 272 -17.69 12.87 3.88
CA GLU A 272 -17.94 13.05 2.44
C GLU A 272 -17.78 11.72 1.69
N ILE A 273 -16.68 11.00 1.91
CA ILE A 273 -16.42 9.70 1.27
C ILE A 273 -17.51 8.68 1.64
N ARG A 274 -17.89 8.61 2.93
CA ARG A 274 -18.98 7.73 3.40
C ARG A 274 -20.28 8.01 2.68
N SER A 275 -20.65 9.28 2.57
CA SER A 275 -21.87 9.72 1.89
C SER A 275 -21.87 9.31 0.42
N LEU A 276 -20.78 9.55 -0.30
CA LEU A 276 -20.65 9.19 -1.71
C LEU A 276 -20.79 7.68 -1.94
N ILE A 277 -20.12 6.86 -1.11
CA ILE A 277 -20.18 5.41 -1.24
C ILE A 277 -21.58 4.88 -0.92
N LEU A 278 -22.24 5.41 0.12
CA LEU A 278 -23.60 5.00 0.45
C LEU A 278 -24.59 5.38 -0.64
N ASN A 279 -24.45 6.56 -1.26
CA ASN A 279 -25.29 6.95 -2.38
C ASN A 279 -25.16 5.95 -3.54
N ILE A 280 -23.93 5.58 -3.92
CA ILE A 280 -23.68 4.57 -4.95
C ILE A 280 -24.28 3.20 -4.57
N ALA A 281 -24.14 2.78 -3.32
CA ALA A 281 -24.70 1.52 -2.83
C ALA A 281 -26.24 1.52 -2.81
N ASN A 282 -26.87 2.64 -2.44
CA ASN A 282 -28.32 2.78 -2.39
C ASN A 282 -28.92 2.86 -3.79
N GLU A 283 -28.34 3.64 -4.71
CA GLU A 283 -28.72 3.64 -6.13
C GLU A 283 -28.68 2.22 -6.71
N ARG A 284 -27.66 1.43 -6.34
CA ARG A 284 -27.57 0.03 -6.77
C ARG A 284 -28.70 -0.82 -6.18
N ARG A 285 -28.99 -0.70 -4.87
CA ARG A 285 -30.10 -1.41 -4.22
C ARG A 285 -31.45 -1.11 -4.88
N GLU A 286 -31.69 0.15 -5.23
CA GLU A 286 -32.94 0.61 -5.86
C GLU A 286 -33.04 0.18 -7.34
N GLY A 287 -31.93 0.24 -8.09
CA GLY A 287 -31.88 -0.14 -9.51
C GLY A 287 -31.80 -1.65 -9.79
N SER A 288 -31.68 -2.50 -8.76
CA SER A 288 -31.49 -3.95 -8.89
C SER A 288 -32.74 -4.74 -9.35
N GLN A 289 -33.82 -4.07 -9.75
CA GLN A 289 -35.00 -4.71 -10.34
C GLN A 289 -34.78 -5.22 -11.78
N GLY A 290 -33.58 -5.11 -12.38
CA GLY A 290 -33.37 -5.58 -13.77
C GLY A 290 -31.95 -5.74 -14.33
N SER A 291 -30.86 -5.59 -13.56
CA SER A 291 -29.49 -5.75 -14.08
C SER A 291 -28.80 -7.01 -13.54
N SER A 292 -28.38 -7.91 -14.43
CA SER A 292 -27.74 -9.19 -14.11
C SER A 292 -26.24 -9.09 -13.79
N ARG A 293 -25.65 -7.89 -13.80
CA ARG A 293 -24.21 -7.70 -13.65
C ARG A 293 -23.78 -7.82 -12.19
N LYS A 294 -23.29 -9.00 -11.81
CA LYS A 294 -22.61 -9.25 -10.52
C LYS A 294 -21.18 -8.73 -10.57
N ASP A 295 -21.01 -7.46 -10.22
CA ASP A 295 -19.71 -6.82 -9.97
C ASP A 295 -19.31 -6.90 -8.48
N LEU A 296 -18.13 -6.37 -8.15
CA LEU A 296 -17.60 -6.42 -6.79
C LEU A 296 -18.46 -5.63 -5.80
N LEU A 297 -19.01 -4.48 -6.21
CA LEU A 297 -19.92 -3.72 -5.36
C LEU A 297 -21.16 -4.54 -5.00
N GLN A 298 -21.78 -5.21 -5.99
CA GLN A 298 -22.92 -6.08 -5.71
C GLN A 298 -22.55 -7.22 -4.75
N SER A 299 -21.39 -7.85 -4.95
CA SER A 299 -20.90 -8.90 -4.06
C SER A 299 -20.69 -8.42 -2.63
N ILE A 300 -20.19 -7.18 -2.45
CA ILE A 300 -20.05 -6.55 -1.13
C ILE A 300 -21.43 -6.28 -0.50
N ILE A 301 -22.41 -5.80 -1.27
CA ILE A 301 -23.78 -5.54 -0.79
C ILE A 301 -24.47 -6.84 -0.36
N ASP A 302 -24.38 -7.89 -1.18
CA ASP A 302 -24.96 -9.20 -0.91
C ASP A 302 -24.30 -9.83 0.33
N GLY A 303 -22.96 -9.76 0.40
CA GLY A 303 -22.18 -10.23 1.53
C GLY A 303 -22.49 -9.49 2.83
N ALA A 304 -22.74 -8.18 2.76
CA ALA A 304 -23.16 -7.39 3.92
C ALA A 304 -24.56 -7.78 4.41
N SER A 305 -25.48 -8.08 3.49
CA SER A 305 -26.86 -8.47 3.81
C SER A 305 -26.95 -9.86 4.46
N ALA A 306 -25.97 -10.74 4.19
CA ALA A 306 -25.84 -12.04 4.85
C ALA A 306 -25.36 -11.92 6.31
N ILE A 307 -24.92 -10.74 6.76
CA ILE A 307 -24.58 -10.50 8.16
C ILE A 307 -25.89 -10.26 8.92
N HIS A 308 -26.25 -11.17 9.83
CA HIS A 308 -27.38 -10.96 10.76
C HIS A 308 -27.06 -9.85 11.78
N ALA A 309 -27.04 -8.60 11.32
CA ALA A 309 -26.69 -7.43 12.12
C ALA A 309 -27.66 -6.26 11.85
N LYS A 310 -27.55 -5.23 12.69
CA LYS A 310 -28.34 -3.99 12.53
C LYS A 310 -27.98 -3.29 11.21
N PRO A 311 -28.90 -2.53 10.59
CA PRO A 311 -28.66 -1.82 9.32
C PRO A 311 -27.38 -0.96 9.33
N ASN A 312 -27.11 -0.24 10.43
CA ASN A 312 -25.88 0.55 10.56
C ASN A 312 -24.60 -0.31 10.44
N THR A 313 -24.62 -1.58 10.84
CA THR A 313 -23.45 -2.47 10.70
C THR A 313 -23.26 -2.93 9.26
N ILE A 314 -24.34 -3.08 8.50
CA ILE A 314 -24.33 -3.45 7.08
C ILE A 314 -23.73 -2.31 6.25
N ASP A 315 -24.18 -1.08 6.50
CA ASP A 315 -23.68 0.10 5.80
C ASP A 315 -22.19 0.36 6.11
N GLU A 316 -21.77 0.22 7.37
CA GLU A 316 -20.35 0.29 7.74
C GLU A 316 -19.49 -0.76 7.02
N PHE A 317 -20.00 -1.99 6.86
CA PHE A 317 -19.30 -3.03 6.12
C PHE A 317 -19.09 -2.65 4.66
N ILE A 318 -20.12 -2.11 4.00
CA ILE A 318 -20.05 -1.67 2.60
C ILE A 318 -19.07 -0.50 2.46
N ILE A 319 -19.26 0.54 3.27
CA ILE A 319 -18.39 1.73 3.30
C ILE A 319 -16.92 1.32 3.43
N ASP A 320 -16.61 0.53 4.47
CA ASP A 320 -15.23 0.23 4.80
C ASP A 320 -14.56 -0.61 3.71
N ASN A 321 -15.26 -1.60 3.14
CA ASN A 321 -14.69 -2.40 2.06
C ASN A 321 -14.57 -1.60 0.75
N CYS A 322 -15.57 -0.81 0.36
CA CYS A 322 -15.49 0.03 -0.83
C CYS A 322 -14.36 1.06 -0.73
N LYS A 323 -14.18 1.72 0.44
CA LYS A 323 -13.02 2.62 0.68
C LYS A 323 -11.70 1.93 0.41
N ASN A 324 -11.55 0.70 0.89
CA ASN A 324 -10.33 -0.08 0.69
C ASN A 324 -10.07 -0.43 -0.79
N ILE A 325 -11.11 -0.78 -1.54
CA ILE A 325 -10.99 -1.09 -2.98
C ILE A 325 -10.65 0.16 -3.78
N TYR A 326 -11.38 1.26 -3.58
CA TYR A 326 -11.09 2.55 -4.22
C TYR A 326 -9.67 3.03 -3.89
N PHE A 327 -9.25 2.93 -2.62
CA PHE A 327 -7.91 3.34 -2.21
C PHE A 327 -6.81 2.49 -2.86
N ALA A 328 -6.95 1.16 -2.85
CA ALA A 328 -5.90 0.27 -3.34
C ALA A 328 -5.77 0.27 -4.88
N GLY A 329 -6.90 0.27 -5.59
CA GLY A 329 -6.94 -0.07 -7.01
C GLY A 329 -6.45 1.01 -7.97
N HIS A 330 -6.48 2.29 -7.59
CA HIS A 330 -6.12 3.38 -8.50
C HIS A 330 -4.64 3.82 -8.36
N GLU A 331 -4.21 4.23 -7.15
CA GLU A 331 -2.92 4.89 -6.99
C GLU A 331 -1.74 3.91 -7.21
N THR A 332 -1.89 2.66 -6.76
CA THR A 332 -0.80 1.66 -6.87
C THR A 332 -0.55 1.26 -8.32
N THR A 333 -1.61 1.02 -9.08
CA THR A 333 -1.55 0.68 -10.51
C THR A 333 -1.03 1.86 -11.33
N ALA A 334 -1.54 3.07 -11.08
CA ALA A 334 -1.07 4.29 -11.76
C ALA A 334 0.43 4.51 -11.54
N ILE A 335 0.91 4.46 -10.29
CA ILE A 335 2.34 4.59 -9.97
C ILE A 335 3.16 3.50 -10.69
N THR A 336 2.68 2.26 -10.68
CA THR A 336 3.37 1.15 -11.35
C THR A 336 3.48 1.38 -12.86
N ALA A 337 2.41 1.85 -13.50
CA ALA A 337 2.40 2.20 -14.93
C ALA A 337 3.35 3.38 -15.22
N THR A 338 3.37 4.41 -14.37
CA THR A 338 4.30 5.56 -14.51
C THR A 338 5.75 5.08 -14.47
N TRP A 339 6.13 4.26 -13.49
CA TRP A 339 7.48 3.70 -13.40
C TRP A 339 7.81 2.80 -14.59
N CYS A 340 6.84 2.01 -15.06
CA CYS A 340 7.00 1.18 -16.25
C CYS A 340 7.34 2.02 -17.49
N LEU A 341 6.54 3.05 -17.79
CA LEU A 341 6.78 3.93 -18.92
C LEU A 341 8.12 4.66 -18.80
N MET A 342 8.45 5.18 -17.61
CA MET A 342 9.73 5.84 -17.37
C MET A 342 10.93 4.90 -17.59
N LEU A 343 10.82 3.64 -17.12
CA LEU A 343 11.87 2.64 -17.31
C LEU A 343 12.01 2.20 -18.76
N LEU A 344 10.90 2.03 -19.49
CA LEU A 344 10.92 1.73 -20.93
C LEU A 344 11.53 2.88 -21.74
N ALA A 345 11.19 4.13 -21.41
CA ALA A 345 11.77 5.31 -22.05
C ALA A 345 13.28 5.42 -21.78
N SER A 346 13.74 4.99 -20.59
CA SER A 346 15.16 4.99 -20.23
C SER A 346 15.94 3.78 -20.77
N HIS A 347 15.26 2.76 -21.28
CA HIS A 347 15.85 1.51 -21.80
C HIS A 347 15.19 1.12 -23.14
N PRO A 348 15.55 1.79 -24.24
CA PRO A 348 14.91 1.61 -25.54
C PRO A 348 14.97 0.17 -26.08
N GLU A 349 15.98 -0.61 -25.69
CA GLU A 349 16.10 -2.03 -26.04
C GLU A 349 14.96 -2.87 -25.47
N TRP A 350 14.49 -2.55 -24.26
CA TRP A 350 13.34 -3.21 -23.64
C TRP A 350 12.03 -2.71 -24.23
N GLN A 351 11.95 -1.43 -24.58
CA GLN A 351 10.79 -0.87 -25.28
C GLN A 351 10.59 -1.53 -26.65
N ALA A 352 11.67 -1.69 -27.44
CA ALA A 352 11.62 -2.34 -28.74
C ALA A 352 11.19 -3.81 -28.64
N ARG A 353 11.70 -4.56 -27.65
CA ARG A 353 11.31 -5.96 -27.39
C ARG A 353 9.83 -6.09 -27.02
N ALA A 354 9.35 -5.26 -26.10
CA ALA A 354 7.94 -5.26 -25.70
C ALA A 354 7.03 -4.93 -26.89
N ARG A 355 7.40 -3.95 -27.72
CA ARG A 355 6.65 -3.60 -28.94
C ARG A 355 6.61 -4.75 -29.95
N ALA A 356 7.75 -5.42 -30.17
CA ALA A 356 7.82 -6.56 -31.10
C ALA A 356 6.92 -7.71 -30.65
N GLU A 357 6.91 -8.06 -29.36
CA GLU A 357 6.05 -9.11 -28.83
C GLU A 357 4.55 -8.76 -28.97
N VAL A 358 4.18 -7.50 -28.70
CA VAL A 358 2.80 -7.04 -28.91
C VAL A 358 2.38 -7.14 -30.38
N LEU A 359 3.27 -6.77 -31.31
CA LEU A 359 2.98 -6.89 -32.76
C LEU A 359 2.82 -8.35 -33.20
N GLU A 360 3.65 -9.25 -32.68
CA GLU A 360 3.60 -10.69 -32.98
C GLU A 360 2.31 -11.33 -32.46
N VAL A 361 1.95 -11.05 -31.20
CA VAL A 361 0.83 -11.70 -30.51
C VAL A 361 -0.51 -11.07 -30.91
N CYS A 362 -0.60 -9.74 -30.90
CA CYS A 362 -1.87 -9.05 -31.13
C CYS A 362 -2.18 -8.85 -32.62
N GLN A 363 -1.15 -8.81 -33.49
CA GLN A 363 -1.31 -8.68 -34.95
C GLN A 363 -2.22 -7.50 -35.38
N GLY A 364 -2.10 -6.38 -34.67
CA GLY A 364 -2.89 -5.17 -34.92
C GLY A 364 -4.33 -5.19 -34.37
N ARG A 365 -4.75 -6.27 -33.69
CA ARG A 365 -6.03 -6.34 -32.99
C ARG A 365 -5.91 -5.79 -31.57
N LEU A 366 -7.04 -5.39 -30.99
CA LEU A 366 -7.12 -5.05 -29.57
C LEU A 366 -6.79 -6.30 -28.72
N PRO A 367 -6.01 -6.16 -27.64
CA PRO A 367 -5.66 -7.29 -26.78
C PRO A 367 -6.89 -7.88 -26.10
N ASP A 368 -7.02 -9.21 -26.10
CA ASP A 368 -8.00 -9.94 -25.29
C ASP A 368 -7.32 -10.76 -24.18
N ALA A 369 -8.12 -11.38 -23.32
CA ALA A 369 -7.61 -12.12 -22.17
C ALA A 369 -6.73 -13.32 -22.54
N ASP A 370 -6.96 -13.95 -23.70
CA ASP A 370 -6.17 -15.09 -24.15
C ASP A 370 -4.85 -14.63 -24.79
N MET A 371 -4.85 -13.49 -25.51
CA MET A 371 -3.64 -12.86 -26.03
C MET A 371 -2.67 -12.44 -24.92
N LEU A 372 -3.17 -11.96 -23.76
CA LEU A 372 -2.33 -11.61 -22.61
C LEU A 372 -1.47 -12.77 -22.11
N HIS A 373 -1.95 -14.02 -22.22
CA HIS A 373 -1.14 -15.20 -21.87
C HIS A 373 0.03 -15.42 -22.85
N GLY A 374 -0.02 -14.84 -24.05
CA GLY A 374 1.03 -14.87 -25.05
C GLY A 374 2.17 -13.86 -24.79
N LEU A 375 1.88 -12.76 -24.09
CA LEU A 375 2.84 -11.69 -23.76
C LEU A 375 3.75 -12.11 -22.60
N LYS A 376 4.81 -12.89 -22.88
CA LYS A 376 5.65 -13.50 -21.84
C LYS A 376 7.02 -12.83 -21.67
N MET A 377 7.37 -11.87 -22.52
CA MET A 377 8.72 -11.34 -22.67
C MET A 377 9.74 -12.48 -22.71
N ARG A 378 9.67 -13.32 -23.75
CA ARG A 378 10.67 -14.39 -23.94
C ARG A 378 12.04 -13.76 -24.20
N ASP A 379 13.08 -14.27 -23.54
CA ASP A 379 14.47 -13.90 -23.83
C ASP A 379 14.85 -14.38 -25.23
N SER A 380 14.56 -13.58 -26.25
CA SER A 380 15.11 -13.75 -27.60
C SER A 380 16.48 -13.07 -27.66
N SER A 381 17.49 -13.70 -27.06
CA SER A 381 18.88 -13.34 -27.34
C SER A 381 19.39 -14.13 -28.56
N PRO A 382 19.88 -13.50 -29.64
CA PRO A 382 20.47 -14.20 -30.79
C PRO A 382 21.88 -14.75 -30.54
N LEU A 383 22.39 -14.79 -29.31
CA LEU A 383 23.81 -15.04 -29.01
C LEU A 383 24.10 -16.40 -28.35
N SER A 384 23.17 -17.36 -28.39
CA SER A 384 23.44 -18.71 -27.85
C SER A 384 22.87 -19.85 -28.69
N SER A 385 22.92 -19.74 -30.04
CA SER A 385 22.73 -20.91 -30.90
C SER A 385 24.07 -21.60 -31.20
N SER A 386 24.64 -22.25 -30.18
CA SER A 386 25.45 -23.45 -30.40
C SER A 386 25.36 -24.38 -29.19
N SER A 387 25.08 -25.66 -29.46
CA SER A 387 24.92 -26.82 -28.56
C SER A 387 23.53 -27.09 -27.93
N ALA A 388 22.74 -27.83 -28.73
CA ALA A 388 22.03 -29.07 -28.40
C ALA A 388 21.32 -29.27 -27.03
N SER A 389 20.00 -29.50 -27.17
CA SER A 389 19.15 -30.49 -26.47
C SER A 389 19.03 -30.44 -24.94
N GLY A 390 17.84 -30.04 -24.48
CA GLY A 390 17.37 -30.33 -23.12
C GLY A 390 16.29 -29.36 -22.65
N THR A 391 15.03 -29.74 -22.79
CA THR A 391 13.87 -29.07 -22.21
C THR A 391 14.00 -28.91 -20.69
N ARG A 392 14.39 -27.71 -20.22
CA ARG A 392 14.02 -27.21 -18.89
C ARG A 392 13.73 -25.72 -18.97
N GLY A 393 12.49 -25.36 -18.64
CA GLY A 393 12.08 -23.97 -18.50
C GLY A 393 12.94 -23.29 -17.43
N PHE A 394 13.66 -22.25 -17.85
CA PHE A 394 14.39 -21.36 -16.96
C PHE A 394 13.38 -20.66 -16.03
N SER A 395 13.41 -21.02 -14.75
CA SER A 395 12.55 -20.41 -13.74
C SER A 395 13.02 -18.99 -13.44
N ARG A 396 12.07 -18.05 -13.26
CA ARG A 396 12.30 -16.64 -12.83
C ARG A 396 13.29 -16.48 -11.65
N HIS A 397 13.54 -17.54 -10.90
CA HIS A 397 14.47 -17.58 -9.78
C HIS A 397 15.95 -17.60 -10.17
N GLU A 398 16.31 -18.10 -11.35
CA GLU A 398 17.70 -18.28 -11.78
C GLU A 398 18.30 -17.00 -12.41
N ALA A 399 17.49 -16.20 -13.11
CA ALA A 399 17.90 -14.89 -13.63
C ALA A 399 18.33 -13.93 -12.49
N TRP A 400 17.59 -13.95 -11.37
CA TRP A 400 17.95 -13.19 -10.16
C TRP A 400 19.25 -13.68 -9.52
N ARG A 401 19.49 -15.01 -9.46
CA ARG A 401 20.75 -15.56 -8.92
C ARG A 401 21.95 -15.21 -9.79
N HIS A 402 21.81 -15.18 -11.11
CA HIS A 402 22.91 -14.87 -12.01
C HIS A 402 23.36 -13.40 -11.91
N LEU A 403 22.42 -12.47 -11.73
CA LEU A 403 22.72 -11.06 -11.45
C LEU A 403 23.30 -10.85 -10.04
N TYR A 404 22.90 -11.65 -9.05
CA TYR A 404 23.44 -11.59 -7.69
C TYR A 404 24.86 -12.19 -7.56
N SER A 405 25.14 -13.28 -8.27
CA SER A 405 26.43 -13.99 -8.26
C SER A 405 27.56 -13.16 -8.86
N LYS A 406 27.31 -12.43 -9.97
CA LYS A 406 28.33 -11.57 -10.59
C LYS A 406 28.81 -10.40 -9.72
N ARG A 407 28.08 -10.03 -8.65
CA ARG A 407 28.43 -8.91 -7.77
C ARG A 407 29.23 -9.30 -6.52
N HIS A 408 29.34 -10.60 -6.22
CA HIS A 408 29.98 -11.10 -4.99
C HIS A 408 31.34 -11.78 -5.20
N HIS A 409 31.90 -11.78 -6.41
CA HIS A 409 33.25 -12.29 -6.68
C HIS A 409 34.38 -11.24 -6.66
N SER A 410 34.14 -10.04 -6.13
CA SER A 410 35.18 -9.00 -6.01
C SER A 410 35.60 -8.70 -4.56
N ILE A 411 35.35 -9.59 -3.60
CA ILE A 411 35.89 -9.47 -2.24
C ILE A 411 36.38 -10.84 -1.77
N SER A 412 37.67 -11.13 -1.92
CA SER A 412 38.35 -12.24 -1.24
C SER A 412 38.65 -11.84 0.20
N PRO A 413 38.35 -12.69 1.20
CA PRO A 413 38.94 -12.55 2.52
C PRO A 413 40.18 -13.46 2.62
N ASP A 414 41.34 -12.83 2.60
CA ASP A 414 42.63 -13.47 2.89
C ASP A 414 42.88 -13.37 4.41
N ILE A 415 42.57 -14.43 5.17
CA ILE A 415 42.97 -14.55 6.57
C ILE A 415 43.41 -16.00 6.83
N SER A 416 44.73 -16.19 6.89
CA SER A 416 45.36 -17.39 7.43
C SER A 416 45.17 -17.47 8.95
N PRO A 417 45.04 -18.67 9.55
CA PRO A 417 44.98 -18.84 11.00
C PRO A 417 46.36 -19.22 11.57
N ALA A 418 46.76 -18.59 12.68
CA ALA A 418 47.61 -19.19 13.72
C ALA A 418 47.88 -18.19 14.87
N PRO A 419 48.24 -18.66 16.08
CA PRO A 419 48.04 -19.99 16.68
C PRO A 419 46.90 -20.03 17.69
#